data_AF-A0A512M7Y9-F1
#
_entry.id   AF-A0A512M7Y9-F1
#
_cell.length_a   1.000
_cell.length_b   1.000
_cell.length_c   1.000
_cell.angle_alpha   90.00
_cell.angle_beta   90.00
_cell.angle_gamma   90.00
#
_symmetry.space_group_name_H-M   'P 1'
#
loop_
_entity.id
_entity.type
_entity.pdbx_description
1 polymer ?
#
loop_
_entity_poly.entity_id
_entity_poly.type
_entity_poly.pdbx_seq_one_letter_code
_entity_poly.pdbx_strand_id
1 'polypeptide(L)'
;MIQRCISILTRVRHLGAGRVFLFLLLTTMLHADPELDALLNAVAPRIPKWATVCIVSEKEGKPEFQWHDYQETGTRTDFWPASTIKLYTAIAALERIKEHGFTLDTTIQFEHQDKDGTWHLDCARTMREMLSEVFRRSSNEDYTLLLRVCGVDWLNSSFLTPGRGFQKSALMRGYVKERPWVYMREEPQRLRLSSADGTRTHTLDHHWLGHSWSQERGCTVIDVKTGNMTTPRDLAECLRRLMFHAQIPESERFKLSQEEVDFLVHGGLGFTGLETQHADSAPNAWKSALETLFPKARFYHKCGIINDYSLEVACLDDRANGGPCFILVPIMQAGSATKPVSGGALTGQMSLAIGQWVKKQHP
;
A
#
# COMPACT_ATOMS: atom_id res chain seq x y z
N MET A 1 -27.48 26.57 -19.01
CA MET A 1 -27.23 28.02 -18.85
C MET A 1 -26.00 28.16 -17.96
N ILE A 2 -24.86 28.38 -18.60
CA ILE A 2 -23.53 28.48 -18.00
C ILE A 2 -23.36 29.92 -17.50
N GLN A 3 -23.13 30.14 -16.20
CA GLN A 3 -22.52 31.38 -15.71
C GLN A 3 -22.17 31.34 -14.21
N ARG A 4 -20.98 31.88 -13.89
CA ARG A 4 -20.44 32.33 -12.59
C ARG A 4 -19.78 31.20 -11.76
N CYS A 5 -18.48 31.21 -11.48
CA CYS A 5 -17.66 32.33 -11.01
C CYS A 5 -16.20 32.25 -11.50
N ILE A 6 -15.74 33.32 -12.16
CA ILE A 6 -14.33 33.73 -12.21
C ILE A 6 -14.29 35.20 -11.76
N SER A 7 -13.47 35.49 -10.75
CA SER A 7 -12.67 36.71 -10.54
C SER A 7 -12.65 37.15 -9.08
N ILE A 8 -11.52 36.94 -8.39
CA ILE A 8 -10.93 37.96 -7.51
C ILE A 8 -9.42 37.90 -7.74
N LEU A 9 -8.92 38.84 -8.55
CA LEU A 9 -7.50 39.15 -8.70
C LEU A 9 -7.41 40.67 -8.75
N THR A 10 -7.04 41.31 -7.63
CA THR A 10 -6.37 42.62 -7.70
C THR A 10 -5.58 42.94 -6.42
N ARG A 11 -4.29 43.22 -6.66
CA ARG A 11 -3.40 44.21 -6.02
C ARG A 11 -2.93 43.98 -4.57
N VAL A 12 -1.69 43.52 -4.47
CA VAL A 12 -0.69 44.17 -3.58
C VAL A 12 0.54 44.50 -4.43
N ARG A 13 0.86 45.79 -4.57
CA ARG A 13 2.14 46.28 -5.09
C ARG A 13 2.95 46.81 -3.91
N HIS A 14 4.24 46.45 -3.91
CA HIS A 14 5.36 47.02 -3.15
C HIS A 14 5.45 46.72 -1.65
N LEU A 15 6.33 45.76 -1.30
CA LEU A 15 7.61 46.00 -0.59
C LEU A 15 8.36 44.67 -0.41
N GLY A 16 9.66 44.65 -0.74
CA GLY A 16 10.63 43.65 -0.27
C GLY A 16 10.75 42.35 -1.09
N ALA A 17 11.91 42.16 -1.72
CA ALA A 17 12.31 40.91 -2.35
C ALA A 17 12.48 39.81 -1.28
N GLY A 18 11.47 38.95 -1.13
CA GLY A 18 11.52 37.73 -0.33
C GLY A 18 10.70 36.67 -1.06
N ARG A 19 11.35 35.57 -1.42
CA ARG A 19 10.78 34.45 -2.20
C ARG A 19 9.49 33.93 -1.54
N VAL A 20 8.34 34.24 -2.14
CA VAL A 20 7.08 33.54 -1.85
C VAL A 20 7.08 32.27 -2.71
N PHE A 21 7.34 31.13 -2.08
CA PHE A 21 7.12 29.82 -2.68
C PHE A 21 5.60 29.59 -2.75
N LEU A 22 5.02 29.80 -3.93
CA LEU A 22 3.62 29.46 -4.19
C LEU A 22 3.53 27.95 -4.39
N PHE A 23 3.11 27.22 -3.37
CA PHE A 23 2.71 25.82 -3.51
C PHE A 23 1.40 25.77 -4.33
N LEU A 24 1.50 25.46 -5.63
CA LEU A 24 0.36 24.99 -6.39
C LEU A 24 0.06 23.56 -5.92
N LEU A 25 -0.90 23.41 -5.00
CA LEU A 25 -1.62 22.16 -4.83
C LEU A 25 -2.43 21.93 -6.10
N LEU A 26 -1.90 21.13 -7.02
CA LEU A 26 -2.70 20.47 -8.05
C LEU A 26 -3.65 19.51 -7.32
N THR A 27 -4.80 20.02 -6.89
CA THR A 27 -5.95 19.17 -6.60
C THR A 27 -6.34 18.54 -7.93
N THR A 28 -5.87 17.31 -8.18
CA THR A 28 -6.51 16.44 -9.17
C THR A 28 -7.98 16.38 -8.80
N MET A 29 -8.85 17.03 -9.59
CA MET A 29 -10.28 16.97 -9.34
C MET A 29 -10.69 15.50 -9.35
N LEU A 30 -11.24 15.07 -8.23
CA LEU A 30 -11.89 13.78 -8.08
C LEU A 30 -13.03 13.75 -9.10
N HIS A 31 -12.95 12.84 -10.06
CA HIS A 31 -14.05 12.61 -10.99
C HIS A 31 -14.91 11.50 -10.42
N ALA A 32 -16.03 11.87 -9.79
CA ALA A 32 -17.14 10.95 -9.64
C ALA A 32 -17.58 10.51 -11.05
N ASP A 33 -17.60 9.21 -11.29
CA ASP A 33 -18.09 8.62 -12.55
C ASP A 33 -19.43 7.94 -12.26
N PRO A 34 -20.56 8.51 -12.70
CA PRO A 34 -21.89 7.94 -12.42
C PRO A 34 -22.08 6.52 -12.96
N GLU A 35 -21.37 6.14 -14.03
CA GLU A 35 -21.44 4.78 -14.57
C GLU A 35 -20.70 3.79 -13.66
N LEU A 36 -19.50 4.15 -13.21
CA LEU A 36 -18.77 3.37 -12.21
C LEU A 36 -19.59 3.22 -10.92
N ASP A 37 -20.18 4.31 -10.43
CA ASP A 37 -21.01 4.30 -9.24
C ASP A 37 -22.23 3.39 -9.39
N ALA A 38 -22.91 3.43 -10.54
CA ALA A 38 -24.07 2.57 -10.81
C ALA A 38 -23.69 1.08 -10.82
N LEU A 39 -22.58 0.72 -11.44
CA LEU A 39 -22.07 -0.66 -11.48
C LEU A 39 -21.71 -1.17 -10.08
N LEU A 40 -21.01 -0.35 -9.29
CA LEU A 40 -20.61 -0.71 -7.94
C LEU A 40 -21.78 -0.74 -6.95
N ASN A 41 -22.80 0.12 -7.14
CA ASN A 41 -24.05 0.06 -6.40
C ASN A 41 -24.79 -1.27 -6.59
N ALA A 42 -24.77 -1.84 -7.80
CA ALA A 42 -25.42 -3.12 -8.10
C ALA A 42 -24.75 -4.32 -7.39
N VAL A 43 -23.44 -4.25 -7.12
CA VAL A 43 -22.72 -5.29 -6.38
C VAL A 43 -23.06 -5.20 -4.89
N ALA A 44 -23.83 -6.15 -4.37
CA ALA A 44 -24.24 -6.20 -2.97
C ALA A 44 -24.74 -4.84 -2.41
N PRO A 45 -25.92 -4.37 -2.84
CA PRO A 45 -26.39 -2.99 -2.63
C PRO A 45 -26.54 -2.56 -1.17
N ARG A 46 -26.58 -3.52 -0.23
CA ARG A 46 -26.76 -3.26 1.21
C ARG A 46 -25.45 -3.28 2.01
N ILE A 47 -24.32 -3.58 1.37
CA ILE A 47 -23.03 -3.71 2.04
C ILE A 47 -22.21 -2.43 1.79
N PRO A 48 -21.75 -1.74 2.84
CA PRO A 48 -20.82 -0.62 2.69
C PRO A 48 -19.57 -1.02 1.92
N LYS A 49 -19.15 -0.14 1.01
CA LYS A 49 -18.05 -0.40 0.07
C LYS A 49 -17.30 0.89 -0.25
N TRP A 50 -16.04 0.74 -0.62
CA TRP A 50 -15.14 1.82 -0.99
C TRP A 50 -14.35 1.41 -2.23
N ALA A 51 -14.00 2.36 -3.07
CA ALA A 51 -13.16 2.09 -4.23
C ALA A 51 -12.35 3.30 -4.67
N THR A 52 -11.11 3.03 -5.09
CA THR A 52 -10.33 3.91 -5.96
C THR A 52 -9.89 3.11 -7.16
N VAL A 53 -9.97 3.71 -8.35
CA VAL A 53 -9.47 3.17 -9.61
C VAL A 53 -8.56 4.22 -10.25
N CYS A 54 -7.41 3.78 -10.76
CA CYS A 54 -6.50 4.59 -11.54
C CYS A 54 -6.32 3.98 -12.93
N ILE A 55 -6.88 4.62 -13.95
CA ILE A 55 -6.61 4.25 -15.34
C ILE A 55 -5.27 4.86 -15.73
N VAL A 56 -4.42 4.05 -16.35
CA VAL A 56 -3.11 4.45 -16.83
C VAL A 56 -3.14 4.54 -18.35
N SER A 57 -3.01 5.76 -18.85
CA SER A 57 -2.81 6.04 -20.27
C SER A 57 -1.35 6.43 -20.52
N GLU A 58 -0.93 6.41 -21.78
CA GLU A 58 0.36 6.96 -22.18
C GLU A 58 0.15 8.22 -23.02
N LYS A 59 0.92 9.26 -22.71
CA LYS A 59 0.99 10.47 -23.52
C LYS A 59 2.44 10.89 -23.64
N GLU A 60 2.91 11.04 -24.87
CA GLU A 60 4.30 11.43 -25.18
C GLU A 60 5.36 10.54 -24.49
N GLY A 61 5.10 9.23 -24.42
CA GLY A 61 6.00 8.26 -23.79
C GLY A 61 6.04 8.31 -22.26
N LYS A 62 5.10 9.02 -21.62
CA LYS A 62 4.98 9.11 -20.16
C LYS A 62 3.60 8.60 -19.71
N PRO A 63 3.52 7.92 -18.55
CA PRO A 63 2.23 7.52 -18.00
C PRO A 63 1.46 8.75 -17.52
N GLU A 64 0.19 8.82 -17.88
CA GLU A 64 -0.81 9.71 -17.28
C GLU A 64 -1.75 8.88 -16.41
N PHE A 65 -2.11 9.42 -15.25
CA PHE A 65 -2.88 8.73 -14.23
C PHE A 65 -4.23 9.40 -14.04
N GLN A 66 -5.30 8.72 -14.47
CA GLN A 66 -6.68 9.21 -14.36
C GLN A 66 -7.36 8.50 -13.20
N TRP A 67 -7.88 9.28 -12.25
CA TRP A 67 -8.35 8.77 -10.98
C TRP A 67 -9.85 8.89 -10.81
N HIS A 68 -10.46 7.79 -10.38
CA HIS A 68 -11.89 7.67 -10.16
C HIS A 68 -12.11 7.05 -8.79
N ASP A 69 -12.98 7.66 -7.99
CA ASP A 69 -13.35 7.15 -6.68
C ASP A 69 -14.84 6.84 -6.68
N TYR A 70 -15.20 5.68 -6.15
CA TYR A 70 -16.60 5.32 -5.95
C TYR A 70 -17.22 6.26 -4.92
N GLN A 71 -18.22 7.06 -5.29
CA GLN A 71 -18.92 7.98 -4.37
C GLN A 71 -17.98 8.77 -3.44
N GLU A 72 -16.86 9.26 -3.97
CA GLU A 72 -15.83 10.01 -3.22
C GLU A 72 -15.23 9.26 -2.02
N THR A 73 -15.26 7.93 -2.04
CA THR A 73 -14.79 7.08 -0.93
C THR A 73 -13.27 6.95 -0.85
N GLY A 74 -12.51 7.43 -1.85
CA GLY A 74 -11.06 7.22 -1.94
C GLY A 74 -10.23 7.82 -0.81
N THR A 75 -10.78 8.76 -0.05
CA THR A 75 -10.11 9.39 1.11
C THR A 75 -10.60 8.87 2.46
N ARG A 76 -11.57 7.94 2.47
CA ARG A 76 -12.17 7.39 3.68
C ARG A 76 -11.20 6.48 4.43
N THR A 77 -11.35 6.45 5.75
CA THR A 77 -10.50 5.71 6.69
C THR A 77 -11.30 4.80 7.63
N ASP A 78 -12.60 4.70 7.42
CA ASP A 78 -13.56 3.97 8.27
C ASP A 78 -13.66 2.48 7.90
N PHE A 79 -12.53 1.85 7.62
CA PHE A 79 -12.41 0.40 7.42
C PHE A 79 -11.08 -0.12 7.98
N TRP A 80 -11.00 -1.43 8.21
CA TRP A 80 -9.74 -2.08 8.56
C TRP A 80 -9.01 -2.55 7.30
N PRO A 81 -7.74 -2.15 7.07
CA PRO A 81 -7.08 -2.44 5.79
C PRO A 81 -6.49 -3.85 5.71
N ALA A 82 -6.57 -4.65 6.78
CA ALA A 82 -6.13 -6.04 6.79
C ALA A 82 -4.72 -6.22 6.17
N SER A 83 -4.46 -7.30 5.44
CA SER A 83 -3.13 -7.62 4.92
C SER A 83 -2.65 -6.77 3.73
N THR A 84 -3.44 -5.80 3.21
CA THR A 84 -2.98 -4.96 2.08
C THR A 84 -1.86 -4.02 2.51
N ILE A 85 -1.86 -3.58 3.77
CA ILE A 85 -0.82 -2.74 4.38
C ILE A 85 0.57 -3.37 4.42
N LYS A 86 0.69 -4.68 4.18
CA LYS A 86 1.98 -5.37 4.05
C LYS A 86 2.82 -4.80 2.90
N LEU A 87 2.15 -4.25 1.88
CA LEU A 87 2.80 -3.52 0.79
C LEU A 87 3.65 -2.35 1.33
N TYR A 88 3.10 -1.55 2.27
CA TYR A 88 3.83 -0.44 2.86
C TYR A 88 5.08 -0.90 3.58
N THR A 89 4.98 -1.92 4.44
CA THR A 89 6.13 -2.39 5.23
C THR A 89 7.19 -3.06 4.37
N ALA A 90 6.81 -3.76 3.29
CA ALA A 90 7.77 -4.35 2.36
C ALA A 90 8.67 -3.29 1.71
N ILE A 91 8.05 -2.21 1.20
CA ILE A 91 8.78 -1.09 0.58
C ILE A 91 9.57 -0.30 1.63
N ALA A 92 8.92 0.06 2.74
CA ALA A 92 9.52 0.89 3.77
C ALA A 92 10.71 0.22 4.46
N ALA A 93 10.65 -1.09 4.72
CA ALA A 93 11.75 -1.84 5.33
C ALA A 93 12.99 -1.88 4.44
N LEU A 94 12.81 -1.96 3.12
CA LEU A 94 13.91 -1.86 2.17
C LEU A 94 14.56 -0.47 2.16
N GLU A 95 13.76 0.59 2.10
CA GLU A 95 14.29 1.94 2.24
C GLU A 95 15.05 2.11 3.55
N ARG A 96 14.49 1.56 4.64
CA ARG A 96 15.08 1.67 5.97
C ARG A 96 16.46 1.06 6.06
N ILE A 97 16.66 -0.17 5.57
CA ILE A 97 17.99 -0.78 5.59
C ILE A 97 18.95 -0.08 4.61
N LYS A 98 18.43 0.47 3.51
CA LYS A 98 19.23 1.19 2.52
C LYS A 98 19.79 2.51 3.04
N GLU A 99 19.07 3.19 3.95
CA GLU A 99 19.59 4.36 4.70
C GLU A 99 20.90 4.04 5.44
N HIS A 100 21.12 2.76 5.77
CA HIS A 100 22.33 2.26 6.45
C HIS A 100 23.30 1.54 5.49
N GLY A 101 23.07 1.63 4.18
CA GLY A 101 23.92 1.08 3.14
C GLY A 101 23.82 -0.44 2.96
N PHE A 102 22.67 -1.03 3.32
CA PHE A 102 22.33 -2.44 3.15
C PHE A 102 21.37 -2.65 1.97
N THR A 103 21.27 -3.89 1.47
CA THR A 103 20.53 -4.24 0.24
C THR A 103 19.58 -5.42 0.47
N LEU A 104 18.94 -5.92 -0.59
CA LEU A 104 18.10 -7.12 -0.57
C LEU A 104 18.75 -8.34 0.07
N ASP A 105 20.07 -8.49 -0.03
CA ASP A 105 20.80 -9.68 0.45
C ASP A 105 21.15 -9.61 1.95
N THR A 106 20.53 -8.67 2.68
CA THR A 106 20.78 -8.47 4.10
C THR A 106 20.14 -9.57 4.94
N THR A 107 20.90 -10.08 5.90
CA THR A 107 20.38 -10.87 7.01
C THR A 107 20.15 -9.97 8.21
N ILE A 108 19.00 -10.11 8.88
CA ILE A 108 18.60 -9.31 10.03
C ILE A 108 18.39 -10.23 11.22
N GLN A 109 19.10 -9.97 12.32
CA GLN A 109 18.78 -10.55 13.63
C GLN A 109 17.89 -9.59 14.39
N PHE A 110 16.84 -10.13 15.02
CA PHE A 110 15.85 -9.38 15.76
C PHE A 110 16.00 -9.67 17.25
N GLU A 111 16.13 -8.62 18.05
CA GLU A 111 16.27 -8.69 19.49
C GLU A 111 15.24 -7.76 20.16
N HIS A 112 14.84 -8.10 21.39
CA HIS A 112 14.08 -7.22 22.27
C HIS A 112 14.77 -7.11 23.62
N GLN A 113 14.51 -6.01 24.32
CA GLN A 113 14.97 -5.83 25.69
C GLN A 113 13.83 -6.05 26.68
N ASP A 114 14.04 -6.89 27.69
CA ASP A 114 13.09 -7.04 28.80
C ASP A 114 13.16 -5.87 29.79
N LYS A 115 12.32 -5.91 30.82
CA LYS A 115 12.25 -4.88 31.86
C LYS A 115 13.53 -4.76 32.70
N ASP A 116 14.30 -5.84 32.78
CA ASP A 116 15.54 -5.89 33.56
C ASP A 116 16.75 -5.41 32.72
N GLY A 117 16.52 -5.03 31.46
CA GLY A 117 17.54 -4.51 30.56
C GLY A 117 18.28 -5.59 29.77
N THR A 118 17.86 -6.85 29.85
CA THR A 118 18.51 -7.96 29.15
C THR A 118 18.02 -8.04 27.71
N TRP A 119 18.95 -8.14 26.76
CA TRP A 119 18.65 -8.34 25.35
C TRP A 119 18.46 -9.82 25.04
N HIS A 120 17.36 -10.15 24.36
CA HIS A 120 16.99 -11.51 23.96
C HIS A 120 16.92 -11.61 22.45
N LEU A 121 17.63 -12.59 21.88
CA LEU A 121 17.51 -12.93 20.47
C LEU A 121 16.17 -13.62 20.22
N ASP A 122 15.35 -13.03 19.35
CA ASP A 122 14.08 -13.62 18.93
C ASP A 122 14.29 -14.55 17.74
N CYS A 123 14.84 -14.02 16.64
CA CYS A 123 15.07 -14.78 15.40
C CYS A 123 16.05 -14.07 14.47
N ALA A 124 16.41 -14.73 13.38
CA ALA A 124 17.14 -14.15 12.25
C ALA A 124 16.44 -14.50 10.94
N ARG A 125 16.37 -13.55 10.00
CA ARG A 125 15.74 -13.74 8.68
C ARG A 125 16.45 -12.93 7.61
N THR A 126 16.42 -13.40 6.37
CA THR A 126 16.89 -12.60 5.23
C THR A 126 15.79 -11.65 4.76
N MET A 127 16.19 -10.50 4.21
CA MET A 127 15.25 -9.54 3.65
C MET A 127 14.45 -10.15 2.48
N ARG A 128 15.10 -10.89 1.56
CA ARG A 128 14.41 -11.57 0.45
C ARG A 128 13.32 -12.53 0.92
N GLU A 129 13.59 -13.35 1.94
CA GLU A 129 12.58 -14.28 2.49
C GLU A 129 11.39 -13.53 3.08
N MET A 130 11.64 -12.51 3.91
CA MET A 130 10.54 -11.76 4.55
C MET A 130 9.64 -11.10 3.50
N LEU A 131 10.24 -10.46 2.49
CA LEU A 131 9.51 -9.84 1.39
C LEU A 131 8.73 -10.87 0.56
N SER A 132 9.35 -12.00 0.23
CA SER A 132 8.69 -13.07 -0.51
C SER A 132 7.48 -13.63 0.23
N GLU A 133 7.62 -13.88 1.53
CA GLU A 133 6.57 -14.53 2.33
C GLU A 133 5.37 -13.62 2.61
N VAL A 134 5.56 -12.28 2.65
CA VAL A 134 4.41 -11.37 2.72
C VAL A 134 3.62 -11.32 1.43
N PHE A 135 4.22 -11.54 0.26
CA PHE A 135 3.48 -11.59 -1.01
C PHE A 135 2.90 -12.96 -1.28
N ARG A 136 3.71 -14.02 -1.14
CA ARG A 136 3.31 -15.42 -1.40
C ARG A 136 2.13 -15.83 -0.53
N ARG A 137 2.35 -15.99 0.78
CA ARG A 137 1.33 -16.53 1.71
C ARG A 137 0.65 -15.47 2.57
N SER A 138 0.94 -14.19 2.33
CA SER A 138 0.44 -13.11 3.19
C SER A 138 0.85 -13.31 4.65
N SER A 139 2.09 -13.72 4.92
CA SER A 139 2.56 -14.02 6.28
C SER A 139 2.37 -12.85 7.25
N ASN A 140 1.84 -13.16 8.44
CA ASN A 140 1.69 -12.19 9.53
C ASN A 140 3.00 -12.05 10.31
N GLU A 141 3.77 -13.14 10.40
CA GLU A 141 5.09 -13.20 11.01
C GLU A 141 6.04 -12.24 10.29
N ASP A 142 6.17 -12.41 8.97
CA ASP A 142 7.08 -11.62 8.14
C ASP A 142 6.66 -10.15 8.06
N TYR A 143 5.35 -9.87 8.02
CA TYR A 143 4.85 -8.51 8.18
C TYR A 143 5.26 -7.87 9.50
N THR A 144 5.15 -8.62 10.60
CA THR A 144 5.47 -8.08 11.93
C THR A 144 6.98 -7.84 12.04
N LEU A 145 7.81 -8.70 11.46
CA LEU A 145 9.26 -8.47 11.37
C LEU A 145 9.60 -7.26 10.49
N LEU A 146 8.95 -7.08 9.33
CA LEU A 146 9.17 -5.88 8.49
C LEU A 146 8.71 -4.59 9.19
N LEU A 147 7.64 -4.65 9.99
CA LEU A 147 7.25 -3.53 10.85
C LEU A 147 8.33 -3.24 11.92
N ARG A 148 8.93 -4.27 12.50
CA ARG A 148 10.10 -4.11 13.40
C ARG A 148 11.29 -3.51 12.67
N VAL A 149 11.55 -3.89 11.41
CA VAL A 149 12.62 -3.25 10.61
C VAL A 149 12.45 -1.74 10.54
N CYS A 150 11.21 -1.30 10.29
CA CYS A 150 10.90 0.13 10.19
C CYS A 150 10.93 0.83 11.56
N GLY A 151 10.29 0.23 12.57
CA GLY A 151 9.85 0.92 13.79
C GLY A 151 8.71 1.90 13.50
N VAL A 152 7.71 1.97 14.39
CA VAL A 152 6.49 2.76 14.11
C VAL A 152 6.75 4.25 13.98
N ASP A 153 7.68 4.82 14.74
CA ASP A 153 7.92 6.26 14.65
C ASP A 153 8.58 6.65 13.34
N TRP A 154 9.63 5.93 12.90
CA TRP A 154 10.25 6.20 11.61
C TRP A 154 9.26 5.93 10.45
N LEU A 155 8.52 4.81 10.51
CA LEU A 155 7.54 4.47 9.48
C LEU A 155 6.51 5.59 9.26
N ASN A 156 5.94 6.12 10.35
CA ASN A 156 4.88 7.11 10.25
C ASN A 156 5.39 8.55 10.08
N SER A 157 6.59 8.88 10.58
CA SER A 157 7.16 10.23 10.45
C SER A 157 7.98 10.45 9.18
N SER A 158 8.50 9.40 8.57
CA SER A 158 9.46 9.49 7.45
C SER A 158 8.96 8.84 6.15
N PHE A 159 8.17 7.77 6.25
CA PHE A 159 7.64 7.06 5.08
C PHE A 159 6.16 7.41 4.80
N LEU A 160 5.25 7.16 5.75
CA LEU A 160 3.81 7.41 5.61
C LEU A 160 3.44 8.87 5.87
N THR A 161 3.99 9.78 5.07
CA THR A 161 3.74 11.22 5.22
C THR A 161 2.99 11.83 4.03
N PRO A 162 2.27 12.95 4.23
CA PRO A 162 1.61 13.67 3.13
C PRO A 162 2.58 14.09 2.03
N GLY A 163 3.81 14.49 2.39
CA GLY A 163 4.85 14.86 1.43
C GLY A 163 5.32 13.70 0.54
N ARG A 164 5.07 12.45 0.97
CA ARG A 164 5.34 11.24 0.19
C ARG A 164 4.08 10.65 -0.47
N GLY A 165 2.97 11.40 -0.46
CA GLY A 165 1.72 11.00 -1.10
C GLY A 165 0.74 10.25 -0.18
N PHE A 166 1.09 10.02 1.09
CA PHE A 166 0.25 9.29 2.04
C PHE A 166 -0.44 10.24 3.01
N GLN A 167 -1.70 10.57 2.75
CA GLN A 167 -2.38 11.64 3.48
C GLN A 167 -2.83 11.20 4.89
N LYS A 168 -3.24 9.94 5.01
CA LYS A 168 -3.97 9.43 6.17
C LYS A 168 -3.46 8.08 6.69
N SER A 169 -2.54 7.44 5.99
CA SER A 169 -2.02 6.14 6.42
C SER A 169 -1.22 6.23 7.72
N ALA A 170 -1.45 5.27 8.61
CA ALA A 170 -0.63 5.05 9.80
C ALA A 170 -0.63 3.57 10.18
N LEU A 171 0.55 3.02 10.46
CA LEU A 171 0.72 1.64 10.93
C LEU A 171 1.34 1.64 12.32
N MET A 172 0.66 1.02 13.27
CA MET A 172 0.99 1.06 14.69
C MET A 172 1.09 -0.32 15.34
N ARG A 173 0.74 -1.39 14.62
CA ARG A 173 0.71 -2.74 15.20
C ARG A 173 1.07 -3.87 14.23
N GLY A 174 1.78 -4.84 14.81
CA GLY A 174 2.00 -6.17 14.24
C GLY A 174 0.74 -7.03 14.26
N TYR A 175 0.81 -8.19 13.60
CA TYR A 175 -0.29 -9.15 13.52
C TYR A 175 -0.04 -10.44 14.29
N VAL A 176 1.18 -10.67 14.76
CA VAL A 176 1.51 -11.77 15.67
C VAL A 176 1.62 -11.23 17.10
N LYS A 177 1.06 -11.96 18.07
CA LYS A 177 1.06 -11.58 19.49
C LYS A 177 2.10 -12.34 20.31
N GLU A 178 2.61 -13.43 19.75
CA GLU A 178 3.57 -14.31 20.39
C GLU A 178 4.99 -14.12 19.83
N ARG A 179 5.99 -14.41 20.67
CA ARG A 179 7.39 -14.53 20.25
C ARG A 179 7.55 -15.75 19.32
N PRO A 180 8.56 -15.74 18.42
CA PRO A 180 9.60 -14.73 18.24
C PRO A 180 9.20 -13.51 17.40
N TRP A 181 7.96 -13.47 16.87
CA TRP A 181 7.61 -12.47 15.85
C TRP A 181 6.93 -11.21 16.38
N VAL A 182 6.32 -11.25 17.57
CA VAL A 182 5.57 -10.11 18.13
C VAL A 182 6.37 -8.80 18.12
N TYR A 183 5.66 -7.72 17.81
CA TYR A 183 6.17 -6.37 17.99
C TYR A 183 5.47 -5.67 19.15
N MET A 184 6.09 -5.77 20.32
CA MET A 184 5.73 -5.00 21.51
C MET A 184 6.38 -3.62 21.38
N ARG A 185 5.66 -2.66 20.81
CA ARG A 185 6.18 -1.32 20.50
C ARG A 185 6.71 -0.57 21.73
N GLU A 186 6.16 -0.86 22.91
CA GLU A 186 6.59 -0.34 24.21
C GLU A 186 7.89 -0.98 24.74
N GLU A 187 8.49 -1.93 24.04
CA GLU A 187 9.79 -2.50 24.41
C GLU A 187 10.88 -1.97 23.47
N PRO A 188 12.09 -1.69 23.98
CA PRO A 188 13.24 -1.44 23.11
C PRO A 188 13.47 -2.61 22.16
N GLN A 189 13.65 -2.29 20.89
CA GLN A 189 13.96 -3.25 19.84
C GLN A 189 15.38 -2.99 19.34
N ARG A 190 16.06 -4.08 18.95
CA ARG A 190 17.36 -4.01 18.29
C ARG A 190 17.36 -4.92 17.08
N LEU A 191 17.93 -4.41 16.00
CA LEU A 191 18.15 -5.14 14.76
C LEU A 191 19.64 -5.15 14.47
N ARG A 192 20.19 -6.33 14.17
CA ARG A 192 21.56 -6.43 13.63
C ARG A 192 21.48 -6.78 12.15
N LEU A 193 21.82 -5.81 11.32
CA LEU A 193 21.93 -5.94 9.88
C LEU A 193 23.30 -6.50 9.54
N SER A 194 23.36 -7.52 8.70
CA SER A 194 24.60 -8.11 8.19
C SER A 194 24.54 -8.25 6.68
N SER A 195 25.61 -7.88 5.98
CA SER A 195 25.75 -8.14 4.55
C SER A 195 25.82 -9.64 4.28
N ALA A 196 25.54 -10.06 3.05
CA ALA A 196 25.53 -11.47 2.66
C ALA A 196 26.86 -12.19 2.90
N ASP A 197 27.98 -11.47 2.76
CA ASP A 197 29.34 -11.96 3.01
C ASP A 197 29.79 -11.81 4.47
N GLY A 198 28.95 -11.24 5.34
CA GLY A 198 29.23 -10.98 6.75
C GLY A 198 30.27 -9.87 7.01
N THR A 199 30.79 -9.20 5.98
CA THR A 199 31.88 -8.21 6.15
C THR A 199 31.41 -6.89 6.72
N ARG A 200 30.12 -6.56 6.57
CA ARG A 200 29.50 -5.34 7.08
C ARG A 200 28.38 -5.66 8.03
N THR A 201 28.43 -5.06 9.22
CA THR A 201 27.38 -5.15 10.22
C THR A 201 26.92 -3.78 10.69
N HIS A 202 25.65 -3.62 11.02
CA HIS A 202 25.10 -2.41 11.62
C HIS A 202 24.03 -2.75 12.65
N THR A 203 23.97 -1.97 13.72
CA THR A 203 22.94 -2.13 14.76
C THR A 203 21.96 -0.96 14.68
N LEU A 204 20.67 -1.28 14.53
CA LEU A 204 19.58 -0.32 14.54
C LEU A 204 18.73 -0.57 15.79
N ASP A 205 18.76 0.37 16.72
CA ASP A 205 17.93 0.35 17.92
C ASP A 205 16.76 1.32 17.74
N HIS A 206 15.58 0.93 18.19
CA HIS A 206 14.43 1.83 18.23
C HIS A 206 13.45 1.47 19.35
N HIS A 207 12.67 2.46 19.76
CA HIS A 207 11.64 2.32 20.78
C HIS A 207 10.53 3.32 20.47
N TRP A 208 9.28 2.94 20.74
CA TRP A 208 8.15 3.83 20.47
C TRP A 208 8.13 5.01 21.43
N LEU A 209 8.10 6.22 20.89
CA LEU A 209 8.11 7.47 21.65
C LEU A 209 6.76 7.82 22.30
N GLY A 210 5.77 6.93 22.21
CA GLY A 210 4.44 7.12 22.78
C GLY A 210 3.49 7.97 21.92
N HIS A 211 3.91 8.39 20.73
CA HIS A 211 3.04 9.15 19.82
C HIS A 211 2.06 8.24 19.07
N SER A 212 0.76 8.50 19.21
CA SER A 212 -0.28 7.79 18.46
C SER A 212 -0.52 8.41 17.09
N TRP A 213 0.21 7.92 16.09
CA TRP A 213 0.04 8.30 14.69
C TRP A 213 -1.36 7.96 14.16
N SER A 214 -1.94 6.83 14.59
CA SER A 214 -3.31 6.45 14.22
C SER A 214 -4.34 7.46 14.68
N GLN A 215 -4.20 7.98 15.92
CA GLN A 215 -5.11 8.99 16.44
C GLN A 215 -4.96 10.31 15.68
N GLU A 216 -3.71 10.75 15.43
CA GLU A 216 -3.41 11.94 14.63
C GLU A 216 -4.04 11.86 13.23
N ARG A 217 -3.99 10.67 12.61
CA ARG A 217 -4.53 10.44 11.26
C ARG A 217 -6.04 10.17 11.23
N GLY A 218 -6.68 10.05 12.39
CA GLY A 218 -8.14 9.90 12.51
C GLY A 218 -8.63 8.46 12.38
N CYS A 219 -7.91 7.50 12.96
CA CYS A 219 -8.34 6.11 13.01
C CYS A 219 -9.64 5.97 13.82
N THR A 220 -10.63 5.26 13.28
CA THR A 220 -11.92 5.01 13.94
C THR A 220 -12.23 3.53 14.12
N VAL A 221 -11.43 2.63 13.55
CA VAL A 221 -11.73 1.20 13.44
C VAL A 221 -10.75 0.37 14.27
N ILE A 222 -11.28 -0.62 15.00
CA ILE A 222 -10.60 -1.51 15.96
C ILE A 222 -10.03 -0.79 17.19
N ASP A 223 -9.10 0.16 17.01
CA ASP A 223 -8.49 0.91 18.12
C ASP A 223 -7.98 2.27 17.62
N VAL A 224 -8.49 3.36 18.21
CA VAL A 224 -8.16 4.74 17.79
C VAL A 224 -6.68 5.05 17.95
N LYS A 225 -6.00 4.45 18.95
CA LYS A 225 -4.62 4.81 19.29
C LYS A 225 -3.57 3.97 18.56
N THR A 226 -3.92 2.75 18.19
CA THR A 226 -2.95 1.73 17.76
C THR A 226 -3.43 0.92 16.55
N GLY A 227 -4.61 1.22 16.01
CA GLY A 227 -5.13 0.60 14.81
C GLY A 227 -4.31 0.96 13.58
N ASN A 228 -4.06 -0.02 12.71
CA ASN A 228 -3.55 0.28 11.38
C ASN A 228 -4.65 0.92 10.55
N MET A 229 -4.33 1.98 9.81
CA MET A 229 -5.28 2.70 8.97
C MET A 229 -4.63 3.15 7.67
N THR A 230 -5.46 3.34 6.65
CA THR A 230 -5.09 3.84 5.33
C THR A 230 -6.35 4.31 4.61
N THR A 231 -6.20 4.76 3.37
CA THR A 231 -7.31 5.08 2.47
C THR A 231 -7.19 4.24 1.20
N PRO A 232 -8.28 4.05 0.44
CA PRO A 232 -8.19 3.40 -0.85
C PRO A 232 -7.20 4.11 -1.78
N ARG A 233 -7.14 5.45 -1.70
CA ARG A 233 -6.22 6.26 -2.48
C ARG A 233 -4.75 6.10 -2.07
N ASP A 234 -4.44 6.08 -0.78
CA ASP A 234 -3.07 5.89 -0.31
C ASP A 234 -2.53 4.50 -0.74
N LEU A 235 -3.38 3.46 -0.70
CA LEU A 235 -3.03 2.11 -1.16
C LEU A 235 -2.75 2.10 -2.67
N ALA A 236 -3.63 2.70 -3.46
CA ALA A 236 -3.47 2.81 -4.91
C ALA A 236 -2.23 3.61 -5.28
N GLU A 237 -1.97 4.72 -4.58
CA GLU A 237 -0.79 5.56 -4.76
C GLU A 237 0.51 4.81 -4.43
N CYS A 238 0.50 3.98 -3.38
CA CYS A 238 1.62 3.11 -3.05
C CYS A 238 1.95 2.15 -4.19
N LEU A 239 0.93 1.46 -4.71
CA LEU A 239 1.11 0.52 -5.81
C LEU A 239 1.52 1.24 -7.10
N ARG A 240 0.96 2.41 -7.39
CA ARG A 240 1.36 3.25 -8.54
C ARG A 240 2.84 3.57 -8.49
N ARG A 241 3.33 4.04 -7.35
CA ARG A 241 4.76 4.41 -7.19
C ARG A 241 5.70 3.23 -7.36
N LEU A 242 5.26 2.03 -6.98
CA LEU A 242 6.04 0.82 -7.17
C LEU A 242 6.02 0.37 -8.65
N MET A 243 4.84 0.20 -9.23
CA MET A 243 4.67 -0.32 -10.60
C MET A 243 5.24 0.62 -11.67
N PHE A 244 5.18 1.93 -11.44
CA PHE A 244 5.60 2.96 -12.39
C PHE A 244 6.89 3.68 -11.95
N HIS A 245 7.66 3.08 -11.03
CA HIS A 245 8.82 3.70 -10.37
C HIS A 245 9.77 4.41 -11.35
N ALA A 246 10.21 3.73 -12.40
CA ALA A 246 11.14 4.30 -13.39
C ALA A 246 10.50 5.38 -14.29
N GLN A 247 9.17 5.41 -14.37
CA GLN A 247 8.40 6.24 -15.31
C GLN A 247 7.83 7.51 -14.67
N ILE A 248 7.83 7.60 -13.34
CA ILE A 248 7.37 8.77 -12.58
C ILE A 248 8.53 9.70 -12.19
N PRO A 249 8.28 10.98 -11.85
CA PRO A 249 9.32 11.89 -11.39
C PRO A 249 10.07 11.36 -10.17
N GLU A 250 11.37 11.65 -10.06
CA GLU A 250 12.21 11.20 -8.94
C GLU A 250 11.65 11.60 -7.57
N SER A 251 11.05 12.80 -7.47
CA SER A 251 10.39 13.27 -6.25
C SER A 251 9.22 12.39 -5.78
N GLU A 252 8.67 11.56 -6.66
CA GLU A 252 7.59 10.63 -6.34
C GLU A 252 8.09 9.20 -6.11
N ARG A 253 9.34 8.89 -6.45
CA ARG A 253 9.88 7.54 -6.36
C ARG A 253 10.13 7.11 -4.93
N PHE A 254 10.01 5.81 -4.70
CA PHE A 254 10.65 5.19 -3.54
C PHE A 254 12.17 5.26 -3.69
N LYS A 255 12.88 5.36 -2.58
CA LYS A 255 14.35 5.36 -2.53
C LYS A 255 14.90 3.94 -2.72
N LEU A 256 14.52 3.30 -3.82
CA LEU A 256 14.86 1.94 -4.18
C LEU A 256 15.65 1.91 -5.49
N SER A 257 16.54 0.95 -5.64
CA SER A 257 17.16 0.62 -6.93
C SER A 257 16.16 -0.08 -7.84
N GLN A 258 16.46 -0.14 -9.14
CA GLN A 258 15.64 -0.91 -10.07
C GLN A 258 15.59 -2.39 -9.70
N GLU A 259 16.70 -2.97 -9.23
CA GLU A 259 16.74 -4.37 -8.76
C GLU A 259 15.78 -4.61 -7.57
N GLU A 260 15.71 -3.67 -6.62
CA GLU A 260 14.80 -3.74 -5.48
C GLU A 260 13.33 -3.63 -5.91
N VAL A 261 13.04 -2.74 -6.85
CA VAL A 261 11.70 -2.63 -7.46
C VAL A 261 11.34 -3.92 -8.19
N ASP A 262 12.21 -4.42 -9.06
CA ASP A 262 11.99 -5.64 -9.83
C ASP A 262 11.78 -6.85 -8.90
N PHE A 263 12.53 -6.94 -7.79
CA PHE A 263 12.33 -8.00 -6.81
C PHE A 263 10.97 -7.89 -6.09
N LEU A 264 10.53 -6.70 -5.69
CA LEU A 264 9.21 -6.51 -5.08
C LEU A 264 8.07 -6.85 -6.07
N VAL A 265 8.26 -6.51 -7.34
CA VAL A 265 7.23 -6.72 -8.38
C VAL A 265 7.21 -8.17 -8.86
N HIS A 266 8.36 -8.75 -9.20
CA HIS A 266 8.46 -10.05 -9.87
C HIS A 266 9.05 -11.17 -9.00
N GLY A 267 9.74 -10.84 -7.91
CA GLY A 267 10.53 -11.80 -7.15
C GLY A 267 11.85 -12.11 -7.84
N GLY A 268 12.26 -13.38 -7.82
CA GLY A 268 13.51 -13.84 -8.44
C GLY A 268 14.25 -14.87 -7.59
N LEU A 269 15.11 -15.69 -8.20
CA LEU A 269 15.88 -16.75 -7.50
C LEU A 269 14.99 -17.71 -6.68
N GLY A 270 13.77 -18.00 -7.15
CA GLY A 270 12.80 -18.84 -6.45
C GLY A 270 11.92 -18.11 -5.41
N PHE A 271 12.14 -16.81 -5.20
CA PHE A 271 11.27 -15.95 -4.38
C PHE A 271 10.11 -15.35 -5.20
N THR A 272 9.03 -15.01 -4.50
CA THR A 272 7.78 -14.50 -5.07
C THR A 272 7.64 -12.99 -4.84
N GLY A 273 7.31 -12.24 -5.90
CA GLY A 273 6.92 -10.83 -5.82
C GLY A 273 5.40 -10.63 -5.80
N LEU A 274 4.97 -9.39 -6.10
CA LEU A 274 3.54 -9.03 -6.26
C LEU A 274 2.86 -9.70 -7.46
N GLU A 275 3.61 -10.02 -8.52
CA GLU A 275 3.05 -10.64 -9.72
C GLU A 275 2.48 -12.02 -9.39
N THR A 276 1.24 -12.25 -9.81
CA THR A 276 0.50 -13.48 -9.52
C THR A 276 0.97 -14.64 -10.41
N GLN A 277 2.16 -15.16 -10.16
CA GLN A 277 2.73 -16.28 -10.91
C GLN A 277 2.45 -17.65 -10.26
N HIS A 278 2.23 -17.69 -8.94
CA HIS A 278 2.07 -18.94 -8.19
C HIS A 278 0.64 -19.14 -7.69
N ALA A 279 0.17 -20.39 -7.65
CA ALA A 279 -1.13 -20.74 -7.08
C ALA A 279 -1.23 -20.42 -5.58
N ASP A 280 -0.09 -20.42 -4.90
CA ASP A 280 0.01 -20.09 -3.47
C ASP A 280 -0.03 -18.58 -3.20
N SER A 281 0.20 -17.74 -4.22
CA SER A 281 0.07 -16.29 -4.10
C SER A 281 -1.40 -15.96 -3.76
N ALA A 282 -1.60 -15.50 -2.52
CA ALA A 282 -2.86 -15.30 -1.81
C ALA A 282 -4.17 -15.42 -2.66
N PRO A 283 -5.06 -16.40 -2.39
CA PRO A 283 -6.13 -16.78 -3.31
C PRO A 283 -7.34 -15.82 -3.47
N ASN A 284 -7.84 -15.72 -4.71
CA ASN A 284 -9.19 -16.13 -5.18
C ASN A 284 -10.38 -15.17 -5.40
N ALA A 285 -10.35 -13.88 -5.05
CA ALA A 285 -11.52 -13.03 -5.33
C ALA A 285 -11.58 -12.53 -6.78
N TRP A 286 -10.51 -11.90 -7.24
CA TRP A 286 -10.44 -11.13 -8.47
C TRP A 286 -9.80 -11.89 -9.64
N LYS A 287 -8.91 -12.86 -9.34
CA LYS A 287 -8.15 -13.62 -10.34
C LYS A 287 -9.09 -14.30 -11.34
N SER A 288 -10.03 -15.11 -10.87
CA SER A 288 -11.00 -15.80 -11.74
C SER A 288 -11.90 -14.84 -12.53
N ALA A 289 -12.25 -13.69 -11.94
CA ALA A 289 -13.19 -12.76 -12.55
C ALA A 289 -12.51 -11.87 -13.61
N LEU A 290 -11.39 -11.23 -13.28
CA LEU A 290 -10.66 -10.36 -14.20
C LEU A 290 -9.87 -11.15 -15.25
N GLU A 291 -9.35 -12.34 -14.96
CA GLU A 291 -8.73 -13.21 -15.99
C GLU A 291 -9.73 -13.62 -17.07
N THR A 292 -11.02 -13.77 -16.72
CA THR A 292 -12.06 -14.02 -17.73
C THR A 292 -12.19 -12.85 -18.70
N LEU A 293 -12.00 -11.62 -18.21
CA LEU A 293 -12.16 -10.41 -19.02
C LEU A 293 -10.90 -10.04 -19.79
N PHE A 294 -9.72 -10.28 -19.20
CA PHE A 294 -8.39 -9.97 -19.70
C PHE A 294 -7.45 -11.19 -19.55
N PRO A 295 -7.66 -12.27 -20.32
CA PRO A 295 -6.98 -13.55 -20.12
C PRO A 295 -5.47 -13.55 -20.42
N LYS A 296 -4.96 -12.49 -21.05
CA LYS A 296 -3.55 -12.34 -21.39
C LYS A 296 -2.85 -11.25 -20.58
N ALA A 297 -3.57 -10.57 -19.69
CA ALA A 297 -3.01 -9.52 -18.86
C ALA A 297 -2.04 -10.09 -17.83
N ARG A 298 -1.11 -9.24 -17.39
CA ARG A 298 -0.31 -9.49 -16.19
C ARG A 298 -1.02 -8.90 -14.99
N PHE A 299 -0.93 -9.58 -13.86
CA PHE A 299 -1.63 -9.20 -12.65
C PHE A 299 -0.68 -9.12 -11.47
N TYR A 300 -0.79 -8.04 -10.71
CA TYR A 300 0.01 -7.76 -9.52
C TYR A 300 -0.93 -7.39 -8.39
N HIS A 301 -0.83 -8.02 -7.22
CA HIS A 301 -1.79 -7.73 -6.17
C HIS A 301 -1.32 -8.04 -4.76
N LYS A 302 -2.04 -7.43 -3.81
CA LYS A 302 -2.06 -7.83 -2.41
C LYS A 302 -3.49 -7.79 -1.90
N CYS A 303 -4.01 -8.92 -1.42
CA CYS A 303 -5.32 -8.98 -0.78
C CYS A 303 -5.23 -8.84 0.75
N GLY A 304 -6.37 -8.54 1.37
CA GLY A 304 -6.60 -8.57 2.81
C GLY A 304 -8.02 -9.00 3.12
N ILE A 305 -8.17 -10.05 3.95
CA ILE A 305 -9.47 -10.54 4.40
C ILE A 305 -9.40 -10.76 5.91
N ILE A 306 -10.37 -10.22 6.63
CA ILE A 306 -10.64 -10.51 8.05
C ILE A 306 -12.13 -10.84 8.21
N ASN A 307 -12.64 -10.96 9.44
CA ASN A 307 -14.04 -11.37 9.67
C ASN A 307 -15.06 -10.44 9.00
N ASP A 308 -14.85 -9.12 9.09
CA ASP A 308 -15.85 -8.11 8.70
C ASP A 308 -15.44 -7.28 7.47
N TYR A 309 -14.22 -7.47 6.95
CA TYR A 309 -13.71 -6.73 5.80
C TYR A 309 -12.97 -7.63 4.82
N SER A 310 -13.10 -7.30 3.54
CA SER A 310 -12.41 -7.91 2.42
C SER A 310 -12.04 -6.82 1.43
N LEU A 311 -10.77 -6.81 1.04
CA LEU A 311 -10.21 -5.81 0.14
C LEU A 311 -8.99 -6.32 -0.61
N GLU A 312 -8.62 -5.59 -1.64
CA GLU A 312 -7.39 -5.78 -2.38
C GLU A 312 -6.83 -4.47 -2.88
N VAL A 313 -5.54 -4.48 -3.21
CA VAL A 313 -4.89 -3.49 -4.05
C VAL A 313 -4.24 -4.25 -5.19
N ALA A 314 -4.59 -3.90 -6.43
CA ALA A 314 -4.15 -4.63 -7.61
C ALA A 314 -3.81 -3.70 -8.77
N CYS A 315 -2.89 -4.15 -9.62
CA CYS A 315 -2.58 -3.58 -10.92
C CYS A 315 -2.79 -4.65 -11.97
N LEU A 316 -3.55 -4.31 -13.00
CA LEU A 316 -3.72 -5.10 -14.23
C LEU A 316 -2.96 -4.39 -15.34
N ASP A 317 -2.13 -5.13 -16.07
CA ASP A 317 -1.40 -4.62 -17.23
C ASP A 317 -1.60 -5.53 -18.44
N ASP A 318 -2.46 -5.10 -19.36
CA ASP A 318 -2.76 -5.80 -20.62
C ASP A 318 -2.16 -5.08 -21.85
N ARG A 319 -1.30 -4.08 -21.64
CA ARG A 319 -0.75 -3.24 -22.73
C ARG A 319 0.01 -4.05 -23.77
N ALA A 320 0.69 -5.12 -23.35
CA ALA A 320 1.39 -6.04 -24.25
C ALA A 320 0.44 -6.74 -25.26
N ASN A 321 -0.86 -6.77 -24.98
CA ASN A 321 -1.89 -7.34 -25.85
C ASN A 321 -2.79 -6.26 -26.48
N GLY A 322 -2.40 -4.98 -26.39
CA GLY A 322 -3.21 -3.85 -26.83
C GLY A 322 -4.36 -3.48 -25.89
N GLY A 323 -4.42 -4.08 -24.70
CA GLY A 323 -5.43 -3.81 -23.69
C GLY A 323 -5.05 -2.69 -22.69
N PRO A 324 -5.91 -2.45 -21.68
CA PRO A 324 -5.71 -1.38 -20.71
C PRO A 324 -4.63 -1.70 -19.67
N CYS A 325 -4.17 -0.65 -18.97
CA CYS A 325 -3.47 -0.79 -17.70
C CYS A 325 -4.18 0.04 -16.63
N PHE A 326 -4.47 -0.54 -15.47
CA PHE A 326 -5.15 0.15 -14.40
C PHE A 326 -4.85 -0.44 -13.02
N ILE A 327 -4.93 0.41 -11.99
CA ILE A 327 -4.88 0.05 -10.59
C ILE A 327 -6.29 0.11 -10.00
N LEU A 328 -6.63 -0.81 -9.12
CA LEU A 328 -7.90 -0.82 -8.39
C LEU A 328 -7.70 -1.17 -6.91
N VAL A 329 -8.53 -0.56 -6.07
CA VAL A 329 -8.61 -0.83 -4.62
C VAL A 329 -10.06 -0.96 -4.18
N PRO A 330 -10.75 -2.08 -4.47
CA PRO A 330 -12.09 -2.35 -3.96
C PRO A 330 -12.03 -2.86 -2.51
N ILE A 331 -12.90 -2.31 -1.67
CA ILE A 331 -13.05 -2.69 -0.25
C ILE A 331 -14.53 -2.89 0.04
N MET A 332 -14.85 -3.93 0.80
CA MET A 332 -16.19 -4.20 1.28
C MET A 332 -16.20 -4.46 2.78
N GLN A 333 -17.23 -3.97 3.47
CA GLN A 333 -17.56 -4.36 4.85
C GLN A 333 -18.25 -5.73 4.87
N ALA A 334 -17.57 -6.71 4.26
CA ALA A 334 -17.91 -8.10 4.27
C ALA A 334 -16.59 -8.87 4.29
N GLY A 335 -16.47 -9.86 5.16
CA GLY A 335 -15.23 -10.60 5.35
C GLY A 335 -15.44 -12.12 5.32
N SER A 336 -14.53 -12.85 5.96
CA SER A 336 -14.56 -14.32 5.99
C SER A 336 -15.80 -14.87 6.71
N ALA A 337 -16.37 -14.13 7.65
CA ALA A 337 -17.55 -14.53 8.42
C ALA A 337 -18.87 -14.24 7.68
N THR A 338 -18.85 -13.42 6.63
CA THR A 338 -20.06 -13.03 5.90
C THR A 338 -20.68 -14.23 5.17
N LYS A 339 -22.02 -14.34 5.27
CA LYS A 339 -22.85 -15.39 4.68
C LYS A 339 -24.07 -14.77 3.97
N PRO A 340 -24.66 -15.44 2.97
CA PRO A 340 -24.25 -16.73 2.40
C PRO A 340 -23.01 -16.64 1.49
N VAL A 341 -22.70 -15.44 1.00
CA VAL A 341 -21.53 -15.18 0.13
C VAL A 341 -20.42 -14.56 0.97
N SER A 342 -19.21 -15.14 0.90
CA SER A 342 -18.03 -14.62 1.60
C SER A 342 -17.62 -13.24 1.08
N GLY A 343 -17.01 -12.41 1.93
CA GLY A 343 -16.45 -11.12 1.55
C GLY A 343 -15.52 -11.17 0.34
N GLY A 344 -14.65 -12.18 0.26
CA GLY A 344 -13.73 -12.35 -0.89
C GLY A 344 -14.47 -12.44 -2.22
N ALA A 345 -15.51 -13.29 -2.31
CA ALA A 345 -16.31 -13.40 -3.52
C ALA A 345 -17.02 -12.09 -3.89
N LEU A 346 -17.49 -11.31 -2.91
CA LEU A 346 -18.12 -10.02 -3.16
C LEU A 346 -17.11 -8.96 -3.62
N THR A 347 -15.94 -8.89 -3.01
CA THR A 347 -14.83 -8.05 -3.49
C THR A 347 -14.48 -8.41 -4.94
N GLY A 348 -14.45 -9.72 -5.28
CA GLY A 348 -14.21 -10.18 -6.65
C GLY A 348 -15.25 -9.72 -7.67
N GLN A 349 -16.53 -9.73 -7.29
CA GLN A 349 -17.61 -9.16 -8.12
C GLN A 349 -17.42 -7.65 -8.33
N MET A 350 -16.95 -6.95 -7.30
CA MET A 350 -16.63 -5.53 -7.37
C MET A 350 -15.48 -5.26 -8.36
N SER A 351 -14.42 -6.06 -8.30
CA SER A 351 -13.28 -6.00 -9.23
C SER A 351 -13.71 -6.30 -10.66
N LEU A 352 -14.60 -7.28 -10.88
CA LEU A 352 -15.16 -7.58 -12.19
C LEU A 352 -15.94 -6.40 -12.77
N ALA A 353 -16.80 -5.77 -11.97
CA ALA A 353 -17.58 -4.62 -12.37
C ALA A 353 -16.66 -3.44 -12.78
N ILE A 354 -15.57 -3.21 -12.03
CA ILE A 354 -14.53 -2.23 -12.40
C ILE A 354 -13.89 -2.60 -13.73
N GLY A 355 -13.49 -3.87 -13.91
CA GLY A 355 -12.88 -4.33 -15.17
C GLY A 355 -13.79 -4.13 -16.38
N GLN A 356 -15.09 -4.44 -16.24
CA GLN A 356 -16.10 -4.22 -17.29
C GLN A 356 -16.23 -2.74 -17.65
N TRP A 357 -16.26 -1.87 -16.64
CA TRP A 357 -16.26 -0.42 -16.83
C TRP A 357 -14.99 0.03 -17.58
N VAL A 358 -13.79 -0.37 -17.15
CA VAL A 358 -12.53 -0.02 -17.83
C VAL A 358 -12.52 -0.50 -19.28
N LYS A 359 -12.95 -1.74 -19.54
CA LYS A 359 -13.01 -2.28 -20.92
C LYS A 359 -13.92 -1.45 -21.83
N LYS A 360 -15.00 -0.88 -21.29
CA LYS A 360 -15.88 0.00 -22.07
C LYS A 360 -15.22 1.35 -22.39
N GLN A 361 -14.36 1.85 -21.51
CA GLN A 361 -13.58 3.09 -21.77
C GLN A 361 -12.45 2.87 -22.80
N HIS A 362 -12.01 1.61 -22.97
CA HIS A 362 -10.91 1.21 -23.86
C HIS A 362 -11.33 0.04 -24.78
N PRO A 363 -12.20 0.29 -25.77
CA PRO A 363 -12.76 -0.74 -26.66
C PRO A 363 -11.76 -1.37 -27.63
#